data_AF-A0A348DD46-F1
#
_entry.id   AF-A0A348DD46-F1
#
_cell.length_a   1.000
_cell.length_b   1.000
_cell.length_c   1.000
_cell.angle_alpha   90.00
_cell.angle_beta   90.00
_cell.angle_gamma   90.00
#
_symmetry.space_group_name_H-M   'P 1'
#
loop_
_entity.id
_entity.type
_entity.pdbx_description
1 polymer ?
#
loop_
_entity_poly.entity_id
_entity_poly.type
_entity_poly.pdbx_seq_one_letter_code
_entity_poly.pdbx_strand_id
1 'polypeptide(L)'
;MKQVTMESVKQRINELTSTGIVSLRGEFELACLCQLVAVTEQRDALVAEAAALKSGDLFFSYGSEHGFEWHKTAKEAAENAEAAIDDYRGDACDGWPEEVSSICWGVIMQSSTMVGERPRNEDDCVDSAIDTICDYALLPAIETSATSSAIAALRAEGVEMFAKKCSEKSKQAISSDTRDNWWLCGEHADDFARQLRESKGEASNV
;
A
#
# COMPACT_ATOMS: atom_id res chain seq x y z
N MET A 1 -34.23 9.12 6.44
CA MET A 1 -32.96 9.08 7.19
C MET A 1 -32.11 10.23 6.70
N LYS A 2 -31.67 11.16 7.57
CA LYS A 2 -30.65 12.15 7.17
C LYS A 2 -29.34 11.40 6.92
N GLN A 3 -28.70 11.65 5.79
CA GLN A 3 -27.39 11.10 5.49
C GLN A 3 -26.38 11.66 6.50
N VAL A 4 -25.65 10.78 7.18
CA VAL A 4 -24.54 11.18 8.06
C VAL A 4 -23.31 11.37 7.18
N THR A 5 -22.72 12.56 7.21
CA THR A 5 -21.49 12.89 6.47
C THR A 5 -20.29 12.89 7.41
N MET A 6 -19.08 12.69 6.88
CA MET A 6 -17.86 12.74 7.70
C MET A 6 -17.66 14.11 8.38
N GLU A 7 -18.05 15.19 7.70
CA GLU A 7 -18.07 16.54 8.28
C GLU A 7 -18.99 16.65 9.49
N SER A 8 -20.18 16.05 9.43
CA SER A 8 -21.09 16.04 10.58
C SER A 8 -20.54 15.24 11.77
N VAL A 9 -19.74 14.20 11.50
CA VAL A 9 -19.05 13.41 12.54
C VAL A 9 -17.92 14.23 13.18
N LYS A 10 -17.09 14.91 12.38
CA LYS A 10 -16.03 15.81 12.88
C LYS A 10 -16.60 16.96 13.71
N GLN A 11 -17.72 17.54 13.26
CA GLN A 11 -18.43 18.57 14.03
C GLN A 11 -18.91 18.03 15.38
N ARG A 12 -19.47 16.82 15.41
CA ARG A 12 -19.95 16.18 16.66
C ARG A 12 -18.80 15.92 17.65
N ILE A 13 -17.64 15.50 17.17
CA ILE A 13 -16.43 15.34 17.99
C ILE A 13 -16.04 16.68 18.64
N ASN A 14 -16.04 17.77 17.88
CA ASN A 14 -15.71 19.10 18.38
C ASN A 14 -16.73 19.59 19.44
N GLU A 15 -18.02 19.33 19.24
CA GLU A 15 -19.07 19.63 20.22
C GLU A 15 -18.85 18.88 21.53
N LEU A 16 -18.59 17.56 21.46
CA LEU A 16 -18.35 16.73 22.64
C LEU A 16 -17.08 17.15 23.39
N THR A 17 -16.04 17.56 22.67
CA THR A 17 -14.76 17.99 23.27
C THR A 17 -14.89 19.37 23.92
N SER A 18 -15.63 20.30 23.30
CA SER A 18 -15.79 21.68 23.79
C SER A 18 -16.78 21.82 24.94
N THR A 19 -17.81 20.97 25.00
CA THR A 19 -18.80 20.99 26.09
C THR A 19 -18.30 20.36 27.38
N GLY A 20 -17.13 19.69 27.35
CA GLY A 20 -16.58 18.95 28.47
C GLY A 20 -17.35 17.65 28.67
N ILE A 21 -16.68 16.52 28.50
CA ILE A 21 -17.32 15.22 28.67
C ILE A 21 -17.49 14.93 30.16
N VAL A 22 -18.75 14.76 30.59
CA VAL A 22 -19.12 14.54 32.00
C VAL A 22 -19.72 13.15 32.26
N SER A 23 -19.75 12.28 31.25
CA SER A 23 -20.35 10.94 31.37
C SER A 23 -19.56 9.90 30.60
N LEU A 24 -19.44 8.70 31.17
CA LEU A 24 -18.91 7.50 30.52
C LEU A 24 -19.53 7.24 29.12
N ARG A 25 -20.82 7.56 28.95
CA ARG A 25 -21.49 7.44 27.64
C ARG A 25 -20.94 8.44 26.62
N GLY A 26 -20.63 9.65 27.05
CA GLY A 26 -20.03 10.68 26.20
C GLY A 26 -18.57 10.37 25.87
N GLU A 27 -17.82 9.79 26.80
CA GLU A 27 -16.44 9.33 26.56
C GLU A 27 -16.41 8.20 25.53
N PHE A 28 -17.31 7.23 25.66
CA PHE A 28 -17.46 6.15 24.69
C PHE A 28 -17.90 6.67 23.31
N GLU A 29 -18.88 7.59 23.25
CA GLU A 29 -19.31 8.23 22.01
C GLU A 29 -18.13 8.94 21.32
N LEU A 30 -17.36 9.75 22.07
CA LEU A 30 -16.18 10.43 21.53
C LEU A 30 -15.16 9.42 20.99
N ALA A 31 -14.80 8.39 21.78
CA ALA A 31 -13.82 7.38 21.38
C ALA A 31 -14.23 6.66 20.09
N CYS A 32 -15.51 6.25 19.98
CA CYS A 32 -16.02 5.61 18.77
C CYS A 32 -15.99 6.54 17.55
N LEU A 33 -16.36 7.81 17.71
CA LEU A 33 -16.35 8.77 16.61
C LEU A 33 -14.92 9.09 16.16
N CYS A 34 -13.97 9.25 17.10
CA CYS A 34 -12.56 9.43 16.79
C CYS A 34 -11.98 8.23 16.02
N GLN A 35 -12.30 7.00 16.45
CA GLN A 35 -11.87 5.79 15.74
C GLN A 35 -12.49 5.72 14.34
N LEU A 36 -13.77 6.07 14.19
CA LEU A 36 -14.44 6.08 12.89
C LEU A 36 -13.77 7.06 11.91
N VAL A 37 -13.40 8.25 12.38
CA VAL A 37 -12.66 9.25 11.58
C VAL A 37 -11.30 8.68 11.18
N ALA A 38 -10.51 8.19 12.14
CA ALA A 38 -9.17 7.67 11.89
C ALA A 38 -9.16 6.53 10.84
N VAL A 39 -10.06 5.55 10.99
CA VAL A 39 -10.17 4.43 10.04
C VAL A 39 -10.63 4.91 8.66
N THR A 40 -11.53 5.89 8.62
CA THR A 40 -11.99 6.44 7.33
C THR A 40 -10.88 7.17 6.61
N GLU A 41 -10.12 8.01 7.31
CA GLU A 41 -8.98 8.74 6.73
C GLU A 41 -7.88 7.79 6.26
N GLN A 42 -7.58 6.74 7.03
CA GLN A 42 -6.64 5.70 6.62
C GLN A 42 -7.11 4.94 5.37
N ARG A 43 -8.40 4.58 5.31
CA ARG A 43 -8.99 3.95 4.13
C ARG A 43 -8.89 4.86 2.91
N ASP A 44 -9.26 6.12 3.06
CA ASP A 44 -9.27 7.07 1.95
C ASP A 44 -7.84 7.32 1.43
N ALA A 45 -6.85 7.36 2.32
CA ALA A 45 -5.43 7.41 1.95
C ALA A 45 -4.98 6.15 1.18
N LEU A 46 -5.36 4.95 1.62
CA LEU A 46 -5.07 3.70 0.91
C LEU A 46 -5.76 3.64 -0.46
N VAL A 47 -6.99 4.13 -0.56
CA VAL A 47 -7.72 4.22 -1.84
C VAL A 47 -7.04 5.20 -2.78
N ALA A 48 -6.60 6.37 -2.28
CA ALA A 48 -5.87 7.34 -3.07
C ALA A 48 -4.51 6.79 -3.55
N GLU A 49 -3.76 6.10 -2.69
CA GLU A 49 -2.52 5.43 -3.06
C GLU A 49 -2.74 4.32 -4.08
N ALA A 50 -3.74 3.47 -3.89
CA ALA A 50 -4.09 2.42 -4.85
C ALA A 50 -4.57 2.99 -6.20
N ALA A 51 -5.24 4.15 -6.20
CA ALA A 51 -5.59 4.87 -7.41
C ALA A 51 -4.34 5.45 -8.08
N ALA A 52 -3.41 6.03 -7.31
CA ALA A 52 -2.15 6.58 -7.81
C ALA A 52 -1.25 5.51 -8.46
N LEU A 53 -1.16 4.33 -7.83
CA LEU A 53 -0.46 3.16 -8.39
C LEU A 53 -1.04 2.70 -9.72
N LYS A 54 -2.34 2.95 -9.96
CA LYS A 54 -3.03 2.62 -11.21
C LYS A 54 -3.09 3.79 -12.19
N SER A 55 -2.81 5.01 -11.74
CA SER A 55 -2.84 6.23 -12.56
C SER A 55 -1.48 6.58 -13.14
N GLY A 56 -0.41 5.87 -12.78
CA GLY A 56 0.86 5.94 -13.48
C GLY A 56 0.74 5.25 -14.84
N ASP A 57 -0.02 5.85 -15.77
CA ASP A 57 -0.12 5.72 -17.24
C ASP A 57 0.54 4.54 -18.01
N LEU A 58 0.74 3.38 -17.39
CA LEU A 58 1.69 2.38 -17.85
C LEU A 58 1.11 0.99 -17.61
N PHE A 59 0.04 0.67 -18.34
CA PHE A 59 -0.40 -0.72 -18.49
C PHE A 59 0.39 -1.35 -19.64
N PHE A 60 0.55 -2.67 -19.61
CA PHE A 60 1.13 -3.40 -20.72
C PHE A 60 0.29 -4.59 -21.13
N SER A 61 0.38 -4.95 -22.40
CA SER A 61 0.12 -6.31 -22.88
C SER A 61 1.41 -6.91 -23.41
N TYR A 62 1.53 -8.23 -23.30
CA TYR A 62 2.64 -8.98 -23.84
C TYR A 62 2.12 -10.30 -24.42
N GLY A 63 2.66 -10.69 -25.57
CA GLY A 63 2.53 -12.03 -26.14
C GLY A 63 3.75 -12.34 -27.00
N SER A 64 4.14 -13.60 -27.11
CA SER A 64 5.36 -14.00 -27.84
C SER A 64 5.38 -13.52 -29.30
N GLU A 65 4.23 -13.50 -29.98
CA GLU A 65 4.12 -13.02 -31.37
C GLU A 65 3.81 -11.52 -31.49
N HIS A 66 3.13 -10.94 -30.50
CA HIS A 66 2.71 -9.53 -30.52
C HIS A 66 3.74 -8.58 -29.88
N GLY A 67 4.68 -9.11 -29.09
CA GLY A 67 5.66 -8.32 -28.36
C GLY A 67 5.09 -7.58 -27.16
N PHE A 68 5.82 -6.58 -26.67
CA PHE A 68 5.43 -5.75 -25.53
C PHE A 68 4.78 -4.44 -26.01
N GLU A 69 3.58 -4.13 -25.53
CA GLU A 69 2.86 -2.92 -25.91
C GLU A 69 2.43 -2.10 -24.68
N TRP A 70 2.52 -0.78 -24.79
CA TRP A 70 2.09 0.16 -23.75
C TRP A 70 0.64 0.60 -23.96
N HIS A 71 -0.14 0.63 -22.88
CA HIS A 71 -1.55 1.02 -22.88
C HIS A 71 -1.81 2.10 -21.83
N LYS A 72 -2.74 3.01 -22.13
CA LYS A 72 -3.11 4.09 -21.21
C LYS A 72 -4.06 3.62 -20.12
N THR A 73 -4.82 2.55 -20.39
CA THR A 73 -5.81 2.04 -19.46
C THR A 73 -5.71 0.52 -19.30
N ALA A 74 -6.12 0.03 -18.13
CA ALA A 74 -6.26 -1.41 -17.86
C ALA A 74 -7.18 -2.10 -18.89
N LYS A 75 -8.21 -1.38 -19.33
CA LYS A 75 -9.19 -1.90 -20.29
C LYS A 75 -8.53 -2.14 -21.66
N GLU A 76 -7.77 -1.17 -22.16
CA GLU A 76 -7.05 -1.31 -23.43
C GLU A 76 -6.04 -2.47 -23.39
N ALA A 77 -5.27 -2.60 -22.30
CA ALA A 77 -4.32 -3.69 -22.14
C ALA A 77 -4.99 -5.07 -22.10
N ALA A 78 -6.12 -5.17 -21.39
CA ALA A 78 -6.90 -6.40 -21.31
C ALA A 78 -7.54 -6.76 -22.66
N GLU A 79 -8.16 -5.79 -23.35
CA GLU A 79 -8.77 -5.99 -24.68
C GLU A 79 -7.72 -6.42 -25.71
N ASN A 80 -6.51 -5.86 -25.66
CA ASN A 80 -5.41 -6.24 -26.54
C ASN A 80 -4.92 -7.68 -26.26
N ALA A 81 -4.74 -8.04 -24.99
CA ALA A 81 -4.38 -9.42 -24.63
C ALA A 81 -5.49 -10.42 -24.98
N GLU A 82 -6.76 -10.06 -24.84
CA GLU A 82 -7.88 -10.89 -25.28
C GLU A 82 -7.92 -11.05 -26.81
N ALA A 83 -7.63 -9.99 -27.57
CA ALA A 83 -7.53 -10.06 -29.02
C ALA A 83 -6.38 -10.98 -29.47
N ALA A 84 -5.22 -10.88 -28.82
CA ALA A 84 -4.10 -11.79 -29.06
C ALA A 84 -4.48 -13.26 -28.79
N ILE A 85 -5.27 -13.55 -27.74
CA ILE A 85 -5.78 -14.90 -27.48
C ILE A 85 -6.79 -15.34 -28.55
N ASP A 86 -7.61 -14.41 -29.05
CA ASP A 86 -8.66 -14.69 -30.04
C ASP A 86 -8.08 -15.18 -31.37
N ASP A 87 -6.92 -14.65 -31.77
CA ASP A 87 -6.19 -15.06 -32.97
C ASP A 87 -5.86 -16.58 -32.96
N TYR A 88 -5.63 -17.17 -31.78
CA TYR A 88 -5.37 -18.61 -31.62
C TYR A 88 -6.62 -19.48 -31.46
N ARG A 89 -7.82 -18.90 -31.36
CA ARG A 89 -9.05 -19.70 -31.17
C ARG A 89 -9.37 -20.59 -32.36
N GLY A 90 -8.95 -20.20 -33.56
CA GLY A 90 -9.14 -21.00 -34.78
C GLY A 90 -8.43 -22.35 -34.71
N ASP A 91 -7.24 -22.37 -34.11
CA ASP A 91 -6.37 -23.55 -34.00
C ASP A 91 -6.61 -24.35 -32.72
N ALA A 92 -7.43 -23.84 -31.80
CA ALA A 92 -7.69 -24.45 -30.50
C ALA A 92 -8.44 -25.80 -30.57
N CYS A 93 -8.95 -26.22 -31.74
CA CYS A 93 -9.67 -27.49 -31.91
C CYS A 93 -8.80 -28.72 -31.60
N ASP A 94 -7.50 -28.65 -31.87
CA ASP A 94 -6.53 -29.72 -31.62
C ASP A 94 -5.72 -29.49 -30.33
N GLY A 95 -6.07 -28.45 -29.56
CA GLY A 95 -5.35 -27.98 -28.38
C GLY A 95 -4.86 -26.55 -28.55
N TRP A 96 -4.62 -25.87 -27.43
CA TRP A 96 -4.10 -24.51 -27.45
C TRP A 96 -2.59 -24.51 -27.77
N PRO A 97 -2.11 -23.61 -28.65
CA PRO A 97 -0.69 -23.38 -28.84
C PRO A 97 0.00 -22.97 -27.52
N GLU A 98 1.26 -23.34 -27.34
CA GLU A 98 2.01 -23.05 -26.10
C GLU A 98 2.21 -21.53 -25.92
N GLU A 99 2.26 -20.80 -27.03
CA GLU A 99 2.40 -19.35 -27.15
C GLU A 99 1.30 -18.59 -26.38
N VAL A 100 0.09 -19.17 -26.31
CA VAL A 100 -1.04 -18.56 -25.58
C VAL A 100 -0.76 -18.46 -24.08
N SER A 101 0.05 -19.36 -23.53
CA SER A 101 0.46 -19.30 -22.12
C SER A 101 1.35 -18.09 -21.80
N SER A 102 1.98 -17.49 -22.81
CA SER A 102 2.82 -16.31 -22.67
C SER A 102 2.02 -15.00 -22.69
N ILE A 103 0.76 -15.05 -23.16
CA ILE A 103 -0.07 -13.85 -23.29
C ILE A 103 -0.48 -13.36 -21.90
N CYS A 104 -0.12 -12.12 -21.59
CA CYS A 104 -0.46 -11.49 -20.32
C CYS A 104 -0.65 -9.98 -20.48
N TRP A 105 -1.28 -9.37 -19.50
CA TRP A 105 -1.36 -7.93 -19.37
C TRP A 105 -1.21 -7.54 -17.90
N GLY A 106 -0.80 -6.30 -17.63
CA GLY A 106 -0.58 -5.87 -16.26
C GLY A 106 -0.31 -4.38 -16.08
N VAL A 107 0.08 -4.02 -14.86
CA VAL A 107 0.46 -2.66 -14.45
C VAL A 107 1.97 -2.60 -14.29
N ILE A 108 2.58 -1.53 -14.78
CA ILE A 108 4.01 -1.28 -14.63
C ILE A 108 4.22 -0.41 -13.42
N MET A 109 4.84 -0.99 -12.39
CA MET A 109 5.14 -0.30 -11.14
C MET A 109 6.40 0.58 -11.22
N GLN A 110 7.35 0.21 -12.08
CA GLN A 110 8.56 0.98 -12.33
C GLN A 110 9.02 0.74 -13.77
N SER A 111 9.59 1.76 -14.40
CA SER A 111 10.20 1.66 -15.72
C SER A 111 11.56 2.35 -15.72
N SER A 112 12.42 1.96 -16.65
CA SER A 112 13.62 2.72 -16.97
C SER A 112 13.29 3.88 -17.89
N THR A 113 14.00 5.00 -17.75
CA THR A 113 13.93 6.14 -18.66
C THR A 113 15.31 6.56 -19.13
N MET A 114 15.36 7.21 -20.28
CA MET A 114 16.59 7.75 -20.86
C MET A 114 17.09 8.92 -20.00
N VAL A 115 18.37 8.90 -19.67
CA VAL A 115 19.04 9.92 -18.85
C VAL A 115 20.38 10.31 -19.46
N GLY A 116 20.84 11.51 -19.13
CA GLY A 116 22.18 11.96 -19.52
C GLY A 116 22.38 12.09 -21.04
N GLU A 117 21.32 12.39 -21.80
CA GLU A 117 21.41 12.60 -23.24
C GLU A 117 22.41 13.73 -23.55
N ARG A 118 23.45 13.41 -24.32
CA ARG A 118 24.53 14.33 -24.69
C ARG A 118 25.08 14.01 -26.08
N PRO A 119 25.72 14.98 -26.76
CA PRO A 119 26.45 14.72 -27.98
C PRO A 119 27.60 13.72 -27.77
N ARG A 120 27.93 12.95 -28.81
CA ARG A 120 29.13 12.10 -28.87
C ARG A 120 30.40 12.94 -28.78
N ASN A 121 31.40 12.45 -28.06
CA ASN A 121 32.76 12.98 -28.02
C ASN A 121 33.80 11.94 -28.51
N GLU A 122 35.08 12.32 -28.52
CA GLU A 122 36.17 11.45 -29.01
C GLU A 122 36.53 10.31 -28.04
N ASP A 123 36.19 10.46 -26.76
CA ASP A 123 36.43 9.44 -25.72
C ASP A 123 35.37 8.32 -25.76
N ASP A 124 34.28 8.52 -26.50
CA ASP A 124 33.20 7.55 -26.64
C ASP A 124 33.57 6.46 -27.66
N CYS A 125 33.69 5.22 -27.19
CA CYS A 125 33.98 4.02 -27.99
C CYS A 125 32.79 3.55 -28.85
N VAL A 126 32.16 4.47 -29.59
CA VAL A 126 31.01 4.21 -30.46
C VAL A 126 31.29 4.68 -31.89
N ASP A 127 30.59 4.08 -32.86
CA ASP A 127 30.74 4.40 -34.28
C ASP A 127 30.54 5.90 -34.54
N SER A 128 31.33 6.45 -35.46
CA SER A 128 31.23 7.84 -35.92
C SER A 128 29.87 8.23 -36.49
N ALA A 129 29.04 7.28 -36.89
CA ALA A 129 27.66 7.50 -37.35
C ALA A 129 26.67 7.79 -36.21
N ILE A 130 27.08 7.69 -34.94
CA ILE A 130 26.23 7.96 -33.78
C ILE A 130 26.48 9.38 -33.28
N ASP A 131 25.47 10.24 -33.34
CA ASP A 131 25.59 11.66 -32.97
C ASP A 131 25.33 11.92 -31.48
N THR A 132 24.56 11.05 -30.83
CA THR A 132 24.06 11.25 -29.46
C THR A 132 24.26 10.00 -28.61
N ILE A 133 24.60 10.20 -27.36
CA ILE A 133 24.76 9.16 -26.34
C ILE A 133 23.81 9.44 -25.20
N CYS A 134 23.21 8.38 -24.68
CA CYS A 134 22.38 8.41 -23.48
C CYS A 134 22.62 7.13 -22.67
N ASP A 135 22.30 7.22 -21.38
CA ASP A 135 22.19 6.06 -20.49
C ASP A 135 20.70 5.78 -20.19
N TYR A 136 20.44 4.62 -19.59
CA TYR A 136 19.14 4.29 -19.03
C TYR A 136 19.27 4.09 -17.53
N ALA A 137 18.35 4.70 -16.77
CA ALA A 137 18.24 4.52 -15.34
C ALA A 137 16.80 4.17 -14.95
N LEU A 138 16.64 3.42 -13.86
CA LEU A 138 15.33 3.13 -13.29
C LEU A 138 14.73 4.41 -12.72
N LEU A 139 13.43 4.62 -12.98
CA LEU A 139 12.67 5.64 -12.26
C LEU A 139 12.67 5.33 -10.75
N PRO A 140 12.59 6.37 -9.90
CA PRO A 140 12.49 6.20 -8.46
C PRO A 140 11.38 5.21 -8.07
N ALA A 141 11.58 4.49 -6.96
CA ALA A 141 10.54 3.63 -6.42
C ALA A 141 9.29 4.44 -6.07
N ILE A 142 8.11 3.90 -6.40
CA ILE A 142 6.87 4.52 -5.96
C ILE A 142 6.76 4.33 -4.44
N GLU A 143 6.73 5.44 -3.71
CA GLU A 143 6.55 5.40 -2.27
C GLU A 143 5.10 5.02 -1.91
N THR A 144 4.94 3.95 -1.14
CA THR A 144 3.65 3.48 -0.62
C THR A 144 3.48 3.85 0.86
N SER A 145 3.53 5.16 1.13
CA SER A 145 3.52 5.70 2.50
C SER A 145 2.23 5.38 3.28
N ALA A 146 1.08 5.31 2.61
CA ALA A 146 -0.20 4.95 3.23
C ALA A 146 -0.23 3.47 3.57
N THR A 147 0.23 2.59 2.66
CA THR A 147 0.39 1.15 2.95
C THR A 147 1.36 0.92 4.10
N SER A 148 2.49 1.59 4.12
CA SER A 148 3.49 1.47 5.20
C SER A 148 2.93 1.91 6.54
N SER A 149 2.23 3.05 6.57
CA SER A 149 1.53 3.54 7.77
C SER A 149 0.45 2.57 8.25
N ALA A 150 -0.28 1.94 7.32
CA ALA A 150 -1.30 0.95 7.66
C ALA A 150 -0.73 -0.33 8.24
N ILE A 151 0.38 -0.82 7.70
CA ILE A 151 1.11 -1.97 8.27
C ILE A 151 1.60 -1.65 9.68
N ALA A 152 2.15 -0.45 9.91
CA ALA A 152 2.60 -0.02 11.23
C ALA A 152 1.44 0.03 12.23
N ALA A 153 0.28 0.57 11.84
CA ALA A 153 -0.93 0.59 12.66
C ALA A 153 -1.41 -0.84 13.01
N LEU A 154 -1.47 -1.75 12.03
CA LEU A 154 -1.87 -3.15 12.26
C LEU A 154 -0.90 -3.88 13.21
N ARG A 155 0.40 -3.65 13.06
CA ARG A 155 1.41 -4.19 13.98
C ARG A 155 1.19 -3.66 15.40
N ALA A 156 0.96 -2.36 15.56
CA ALA A 156 0.69 -1.74 16.86
C ALA A 156 -0.58 -2.31 17.51
N GLU A 157 -1.68 -2.44 16.76
CA GLU A 157 -2.92 -3.04 17.25
C GLU A 157 -2.72 -4.49 17.73
N GLY A 158 -1.92 -5.27 16.99
CA GLY A 158 -1.52 -6.63 17.39
C GLY A 158 -0.80 -6.66 18.74
N VAL A 159 0.13 -5.72 18.94
CA VAL A 159 0.92 -5.60 20.18
C VAL A 159 0.04 -5.12 21.33
N GLU A 160 -0.89 -4.18 21.11
CA GLU A 160 -1.86 -3.73 22.12
C GLU A 160 -2.78 -4.86 22.57
N MET A 161 -3.21 -5.74 21.66
CA MET A 161 -3.96 -6.95 22.03
C MET A 161 -3.13 -7.88 22.91
N PHE A 162 -1.83 -8.03 22.64
CA PHE A 162 -0.92 -8.79 23.47
C PHE A 162 -0.71 -8.14 24.85
N ALA A 163 -0.57 -6.82 24.93
CA ALA A 163 -0.44 -6.08 26.18
C ALA A 163 -1.68 -6.26 27.07
N LYS A 164 -2.88 -6.15 26.48
CA LYS A 164 -4.15 -6.46 27.17
C LYS A 164 -4.16 -7.89 27.69
N LYS A 165 -3.65 -8.85 26.91
CA LYS A 165 -3.57 -10.24 27.35
C LYS A 165 -2.63 -10.44 28.53
N CYS A 166 -1.49 -9.75 28.53
CA CYS A 166 -0.54 -9.74 29.65
C CYS A 166 -1.17 -9.16 30.91
N SER A 167 -1.92 -8.04 30.79
CA SER A 167 -2.67 -7.45 31.91
C SER A 167 -3.71 -8.41 32.51
N GLU A 168 -4.45 -9.14 31.67
CA GLU A 168 -5.38 -10.18 32.12
C GLU A 168 -4.66 -11.31 32.87
N LYS A 169 -3.53 -11.78 32.34
CA LYS A 169 -2.74 -12.86 32.97
C LYS A 169 -2.12 -12.43 34.29
N SER A 170 -1.67 -11.18 34.39
CA SER A 170 -1.21 -10.59 35.65
C SER A 170 -2.30 -10.63 36.73
N LYS A 171 -3.52 -10.20 36.40
CA LYS A 171 -4.67 -10.22 37.33
C LYS A 171 -5.06 -11.63 37.81
N GLN A 172 -4.78 -12.65 37.00
CA GLN A 172 -5.08 -14.06 37.31
C GLN A 172 -3.93 -14.79 38.02
N ALA A 173 -2.78 -14.14 38.19
CA ALA A 173 -1.61 -14.79 38.75
C ALA A 173 -1.76 -15.02 40.26
N ILE A 174 -1.32 -16.21 40.69
CA ILE A 174 -1.40 -16.65 42.10
C ILE A 174 -0.19 -16.15 42.89
N SER A 175 0.99 -16.04 42.27
CA SER A 175 2.21 -15.51 42.89
C SER A 175 2.50 -14.07 42.45
N SER A 176 3.09 -13.28 43.35
CA SER A 176 3.57 -11.92 43.08
C SER A 176 4.53 -11.89 41.91
N ASP A 177 5.48 -12.82 41.86
CA ASP A 177 6.53 -12.83 40.83
C ASP A 177 5.93 -13.07 39.45
N THR A 178 4.94 -13.98 39.34
CA THR A 178 4.22 -14.22 38.09
C THR A 178 3.37 -13.00 37.70
N ARG A 179 2.70 -12.38 38.67
CA ARG A 179 1.89 -11.17 38.44
C ARG A 179 2.76 -10.03 37.90
N ASP A 180 3.88 -9.78 38.54
CA ASP A 180 4.76 -8.65 38.24
C ASP A 180 5.47 -8.86 36.90
N ASN A 181 5.88 -10.09 36.58
CA ASN A 181 6.41 -10.43 35.25
C ASN A 181 5.39 -10.20 34.12
N TRP A 182 4.14 -10.67 34.28
CA TRP A 182 3.10 -10.44 33.29
C TRP A 182 2.75 -8.96 33.15
N TRP A 183 2.77 -8.21 34.26
CA TRP A 183 2.52 -6.77 34.22
C TRP A 183 3.63 -6.05 33.44
N LEU A 184 4.90 -6.30 33.77
CA LEU A 184 6.04 -5.69 33.09
C LEU A 184 6.08 -6.02 31.59
N CYS A 185 5.77 -7.26 31.21
CA CYS A 185 5.62 -7.65 29.80
C CYS A 185 4.52 -6.86 29.08
N GLY A 186 3.41 -6.57 29.77
CA GLY A 186 2.32 -5.74 29.24
C GLY A 186 2.75 -4.30 29.01
N GLU A 187 3.42 -3.68 29.99
CA GLU A 187 3.92 -2.30 29.88
C GLU A 187 4.93 -2.16 28.72
N HIS A 188 5.86 -3.11 28.59
CA HIS A 188 6.81 -3.12 27.47
C HIS A 188 6.12 -3.30 26.11
N ALA A 189 5.06 -4.11 26.05
CA ALA A 189 4.27 -4.26 24.84
C ALA A 189 3.54 -2.94 24.49
N ASP A 190 2.92 -2.27 25.45
CA ASP A 190 2.26 -0.98 25.22
C ASP A 190 3.22 0.11 24.74
N ASP A 191 4.43 0.19 25.31
CA ASP A 191 5.47 1.10 24.85
C ASP A 191 5.94 0.78 23.42
N PHE A 192 6.10 -0.51 23.09
CA PHE A 192 6.47 -0.93 21.74
C PHE A 192 5.37 -0.63 20.71
N ALA A 193 4.11 -0.84 21.06
CA ALA A 193 2.99 -0.46 20.20
C ALA A 193 2.97 1.05 19.91
N ARG A 194 3.29 1.88 20.92
CA ARG A 194 3.41 3.33 20.76
C ARG A 194 4.52 3.70 19.77
N GLN A 195 5.69 3.09 19.92
CA GLN A 195 6.83 3.29 19.01
C GLN A 195 6.48 2.90 17.56
N LEU A 196 5.73 1.83 17.35
CA LEU A 196 5.26 1.42 16.01
C LEU A 196 4.36 2.47 15.37
N ARG A 197 3.50 3.14 16.15
CA ARG A 197 2.64 4.23 15.66
C ARG A 197 3.43 5.51 15.36
N GLU A 198 4.47 5.80 16.13
CA GLU A 198 5.30 7.00 15.99
C GLU A 198 6.33 6.89 14.85
N SER A 199 6.92 5.70 14.64
CA SER A 199 7.99 5.46 13.67
C SER A 199 7.52 5.29 12.21
N LYS A 200 6.22 5.36 11.93
CA LYS A 200 5.62 5.17 10.59
C LYS A 200 6.12 3.92 9.83
N GLY A 201 6.57 2.89 10.54
CA GLY A 201 7.01 1.66 9.92
C GLY A 201 8.42 1.70 9.31
N GLU A 202 9.36 2.45 9.89
CA GLU A 202 10.78 2.14 9.73
C GLU A 202 11.06 0.71 10.25
N ALA A 203 10.83 -0.28 9.38
CA ALA A 203 11.40 -1.59 9.57
C ALA A 203 12.90 -1.44 9.39
N SER A 204 13.64 -1.49 10.49
CA SER A 204 15.10 -1.65 10.46
C SER A 204 15.40 -2.86 9.57
N ASN A 205 16.05 -2.64 8.43
CA ASN A 205 16.63 -3.71 7.62
C ASN A 205 17.62 -4.47 8.51
N VAL A 206 17.25 -5.68 8.92
CA VAL A 206 18.13 -6.70 9.50
C VAL A 206 18.04 -7.92 8.62
#